data_AF-A0A914YH33-F1
#
_entry.id   AF-A0A914YH33-F1
#
_cell.length_a   1.000
_cell.length_b   1.000
_cell.length_c   1.000
_cell.angle_alpha   90.00
_cell.angle_beta   90.00
_cell.angle_gamma   90.00
#
_symmetry.space_group_name_H-M   'P 1'
#
loop_
_entity.id
_entity.type
_entity.pdbx_description
1 polymer ?
#
loop_
_entity_poly.entity_id
_entity_poly.type
_entity_poly.pdbx_seq_one_letter_code
_entity_poly.pdbx_strand_id
1 'polypeptide(L)'
;MANGTAEFGEKAKEIYKKYPSLVVYDILNIVGKALYEIKIDPNWGFKLSEDDGVIFFEIKSPTGPKLLSEQLLIAAFFKVMKIRVEEYFNNGTEITQINLKTDFKISVPQKHIFFEAGLKCGIEILSFDSIETC
;
A
#
# COMPACT_ATOMS: atom_id res chain seq x y z
N MET A 1 -2.34 16.14 20.53
CA MET A 1 -1.60 15.67 19.34
C MET A 1 -2.49 14.67 18.62
N ALA A 2 -3.04 15.02 17.46
CA ALA A 2 -3.93 14.11 16.75
C ALA A 2 -3.09 12.99 16.11
N ASN A 3 -3.10 11.81 16.74
CA ASN A 3 -2.65 10.57 16.11
C ASN A 3 -3.62 10.27 14.96
N GLY A 4 -3.33 10.81 13.78
CA GLY A 4 -4.10 10.48 12.58
C GLY A 4 -3.92 9.01 12.26
N THR A 5 -4.91 8.19 12.59
CA THR A 5 -5.00 6.81 12.13
C THR A 5 -5.18 6.83 10.61
N ALA A 6 -4.35 6.09 9.89
CA ALA A 6 -4.56 5.89 8.46
C ALA A 6 -5.91 5.15 8.27
N GLU A 7 -6.76 5.67 7.39
CA GLU A 7 -8.06 5.08 7.05
C GLU A 7 -7.99 4.42 5.67
N PHE A 8 -8.72 3.33 5.48
CA PHE A 8 -8.62 2.49 4.28
C PHE A 8 -9.98 2.00 3.79
N GLY A 9 -10.03 1.56 2.53
CA GLY A 9 -11.25 1.04 1.91
C GLY A 9 -12.36 2.08 1.85
N GLU A 10 -13.59 1.72 2.23
CA GLU A 10 -14.76 2.61 2.15
C GLU A 10 -14.57 3.93 2.92
N LYS A 11 -13.91 3.90 4.09
CA LYS A 11 -13.62 5.13 4.84
C LYS A 11 -12.69 6.07 4.06
N ALA A 12 -11.66 5.53 3.41
CA ALA A 12 -10.80 6.32 2.53
C ALA A 12 -11.55 6.88 1.32
N LYS A 13 -12.52 6.11 0.76
CA LYS A 13 -13.39 6.60 -0.32
C LYS A 13 -14.28 7.76 0.14
N GLU A 14 -14.82 7.72 1.35
CA GLU A 14 -15.59 8.83 1.92
C GLU A 14 -14.72 10.07 2.17
N ILE A 15 -13.47 9.88 2.60
CA ILE A 15 -12.50 10.97 2.73
C ILE A 15 -12.19 11.56 1.36
N TYR A 16 -11.99 10.73 0.32
CA TYR A 16 -11.68 11.19 -1.04
C TYR A 16 -12.75 12.16 -1.58
N LYS A 17 -14.04 11.89 -1.32
CA LYS A 17 -15.14 12.77 -1.73
C LYS A 17 -15.03 14.19 -1.17
N LYS A 18 -14.40 14.35 0.01
CA LYS A 18 -14.28 15.64 0.71
C LYS A 18 -12.88 16.25 0.59
N TYR A 19 -11.86 15.40 0.59
CA TYR A 19 -10.44 15.75 0.67
C TYR A 19 -9.62 14.83 -0.25
N PRO A 20 -9.76 14.95 -1.58
CA PRO A 20 -9.11 14.05 -2.53
C PRO A 20 -7.57 14.09 -2.42
N SER A 21 -7.00 15.22 -1.99
CA SER A 21 -5.55 15.39 -1.81
C SER A 21 -4.95 14.67 -0.60
N LEU A 22 -5.78 14.04 0.24
CA LEU A 22 -5.35 13.25 1.39
C LEU A 22 -5.32 11.74 1.11
N VAL A 23 -5.84 11.32 -0.04
CA VAL A 23 -6.07 9.91 -0.33
C VAL A 23 -5.14 9.45 -1.44
N VAL A 24 -4.43 8.36 -1.18
CA VAL A 24 -3.64 7.65 -2.19
C VAL A 24 -4.42 6.43 -2.65
N TYR A 25 -4.47 6.22 -3.97
CA TYR A 25 -5.13 5.09 -4.62
C TYR A 25 -4.29 4.62 -5.81
N ASP A 26 -4.71 3.52 -6.46
CA ASP A 26 -3.97 2.85 -7.55
C ASP A 26 -2.56 2.37 -7.18
N ILE A 27 -2.28 2.23 -5.87
CA ILE A 27 -0.97 1.87 -5.32
C ILE A 27 -0.36 0.64 -6.03
N LEU A 28 -1.15 -0.40 -6.27
CA LEU A 28 -0.67 -1.63 -6.92
C LEU A 28 -0.27 -1.44 -8.40
N ASN A 29 -0.76 -0.40 -9.07
CA ASN A 29 -0.37 -0.07 -10.44
C ASN A 29 0.93 0.75 -10.52
N ILE A 30 1.36 1.29 -9.38
CA ILE A 30 2.47 2.25 -9.26
C ILE A 30 3.69 1.55 -8.64
N VAL A 31 3.47 0.75 -7.59
CA VAL A 31 4.54 0.14 -6.79
C VAL A 31 5.45 -0.75 -7.63
N GLY A 32 6.76 -0.60 -7.42
CA GLY A 32 7.76 -1.40 -8.10
C GLY A 32 7.92 -1.06 -9.58
N LYS A 33 7.55 0.15 -9.98
CA LYS A 33 7.82 0.68 -11.31
C LYS A 33 8.68 1.92 -11.19
N ALA A 34 9.55 2.14 -12.17
CA ALA A 34 10.22 3.43 -12.28
C ALA A 34 9.21 4.51 -12.69
N LEU A 35 9.44 5.78 -12.33
CA LEU A 35 8.46 6.85 -12.52
C LEU A 35 8.05 7.02 -13.98
N TYR A 36 8.98 6.80 -14.91
CA TYR A 36 8.72 6.90 -16.35
C TYR A 36 7.80 5.80 -16.90
N GLU A 37 7.63 4.68 -16.17
CA GLU A 37 6.75 3.57 -16.54
C GLU A 37 5.30 3.76 -16.03
N ILE A 38 5.08 4.80 -15.21
CA ILE A 38 3.82 5.04 -14.52
C ILE A 38 2.98 5.99 -15.37
N LYS A 39 1.82 5.52 -15.81
CA LYS A 39 0.83 6.37 -16.47
C LYS A 39 0.19 7.29 -15.44
N ILE A 40 0.66 8.54 -15.38
CA ILE A 40 0.13 9.56 -14.47
C ILE A 40 -1.34 9.85 -14.82
N ASP A 41 -2.22 9.68 -13.84
CA ASP A 41 -3.62 10.13 -13.95
C ASP A 41 -3.71 11.60 -13.49
N PRO A 42 -4.19 12.53 -14.34
CA PRO A 42 -4.35 13.94 -13.95
C PRO A 42 -5.37 14.15 -12.81
N ASN A 43 -6.21 13.15 -12.50
CA ASN A 43 -7.17 13.21 -11.41
C ASN A 43 -6.57 12.83 -10.05
N TRP A 44 -5.32 12.34 -10.01
CA TRP A 44 -4.67 12.03 -8.74
C TRP A 44 -4.55 13.29 -7.86
N GLY A 45 -5.04 13.18 -6.63
CA GLY A 45 -4.92 14.24 -5.61
C GLY A 45 -3.51 14.35 -5.00
N PHE A 46 -2.61 13.44 -5.37
CA PHE A 46 -1.24 13.33 -4.90
C PHE A 46 -0.26 13.51 -6.07
N LYS A 47 0.99 13.83 -5.75
CA LYS A 47 2.08 13.84 -6.74
C LYS A 47 2.99 12.65 -6.52
N LEU A 48 3.62 12.20 -7.59
CA LEU A 48 4.70 11.23 -7.53
C LEU A 48 6.04 11.92 -7.71
N SER A 49 7.03 11.45 -6.96
CA SER A 49 8.44 11.72 -7.19
C SER A 49 9.23 10.42 -7.06
N GLU A 50 10.44 10.39 -7.60
CA GLU A 50 11.35 9.26 -7.50
C GLU A 50 12.66 9.74 -6.87
N ASP A 51 13.18 8.98 -5.93
CA ASP A 51 14.50 9.19 -5.32
C ASP A 51 15.14 7.82 -5.07
N ASP A 52 16.36 7.64 -5.58
CA ASP A 52 17.12 6.38 -5.53
C ASP A 52 16.32 5.12 -5.95
N GLY A 53 15.51 5.23 -7.01
CA GLY A 53 14.68 4.14 -7.52
C GLY A 53 13.44 3.82 -6.67
N VAL A 54 13.15 4.61 -5.64
CA VAL A 54 11.96 4.46 -4.80
C VAL A 54 10.93 5.52 -5.16
N ILE A 55 9.68 5.08 -5.36
CA ILE A 55 8.57 6.01 -5.61
C ILE A 55 8.03 6.57 -4.29
N PHE A 56 7.88 7.91 -4.28
CA PHE A 56 7.29 8.67 -3.21
C PHE A 56 6.00 9.34 -3.63
N PHE A 57 5.04 9.36 -2.72
CA PHE A 57 3.72 9.95 -2.87
C PHE A 57 3.64 11.20 -1.99
N GLU A 58 3.51 12.36 -2.60
CA GLU A 58 3.30 13.62 -1.89
C GLU A 58 1.79 13.89 -1.77
N ILE A 59 1.27 13.85 -0.55
CA ILE A 59 -0.12 14.24 -0.23
C ILE A 59 -0.16 15.61 0.46
N LYS A 60 -1.21 16.38 0.21
CA LYS A 60 -1.39 17.71 0.84
C LYS A 60 -2.21 17.59 2.12
N SER A 61 -1.53 17.41 3.25
CA SER A 61 -2.15 17.34 4.58
C SER A 61 -2.47 18.74 5.15
N PRO A 62 -3.48 18.91 6.03
CA PRO A 62 -3.72 20.20 6.70
C PRO A 62 -2.52 20.69 7.52
N THR A 63 -1.63 19.79 7.92
CA THR A 63 -0.40 20.09 8.65
C THR A 63 0.82 20.29 7.76
N GLY A 64 0.64 20.36 6.44
CA GLY A 64 1.72 20.45 5.44
C GLY A 64 1.81 19.23 4.50
N PRO A 65 2.63 19.31 3.44
CA PRO A 65 2.85 18.17 2.56
C PRO A 65 3.46 17.00 3.35
N LYS A 66 3.00 15.78 3.07
CA LYS A 66 3.58 14.55 3.60
C LYS A 66 4.08 13.70 2.45
N LEU A 67 5.31 13.23 2.58
CA LEU A 67 5.93 12.32 1.65
C LEU A 67 5.81 10.89 2.18
N LEU A 68 5.21 10.00 1.39
CA LEU A 68 4.97 8.61 1.76
C LEU A 68 5.71 7.71 0.76
N SER A 69 6.55 6.80 1.24
CA SER A 69 7.21 5.84 0.33
C SER A 69 6.25 4.72 -0.07
N GLU A 70 6.48 4.11 -1.23
CA GLU A 70 5.70 2.97 -1.69
C GLU A 70 5.71 1.79 -0.69
N GLN A 71 6.85 1.52 -0.03
CA GLN A 71 6.95 0.48 1.00
C GLN A 71 6.03 0.78 2.20
N LEU A 72 5.94 2.06 2.61
CA LEU A 72 5.07 2.46 3.71
C LEU A 72 3.60 2.24 3.35
N LEU A 73 3.20 2.58 2.13
CA LEU A 73 1.82 2.41 1.66
C LEU A 73 1.44 0.93 1.53
N ILE A 74 2.35 0.08 1.04
CA ILE A 74 2.12 -1.37 1.01
C ILE A 74 2.06 -1.95 2.43
N ALA A 75 2.92 -1.52 3.35
CA ALA A 75 2.87 -1.99 4.75
C ALA A 75 1.54 -1.60 5.41
N ALA A 76 1.06 -0.39 5.13
CA ALA A 76 -0.22 0.11 5.59
C ALA A 76 -1.39 -0.73 5.03
N PHE A 77 -1.33 -1.09 3.73
CA PHE A 77 -2.29 -2.00 3.11
C PHE A 77 -2.29 -3.39 3.78
N PHE A 78 -1.12 -4.00 3.99
CA PHE A 78 -1.01 -5.30 4.64
C PHE A 78 -1.53 -5.30 6.08
N LYS A 79 -1.26 -4.23 6.84
CA LYS A 79 -1.77 -4.08 8.20
C LYS A 79 -3.31 -4.14 8.23
N VAL A 80 -3.98 -3.52 7.27
CA VAL A 80 -5.44 -3.51 7.19
C VAL A 80 -5.98 -4.87 6.79
N MET A 81 -5.33 -5.52 5.84
CA MET A 81 -5.68 -6.89 5.44
C MET A 81 -5.55 -7.84 6.63
N LYS A 82 -4.47 -7.76 7.40
CA LYS A 82 -4.28 -8.52 8.64
C LYS A 82 -5.45 -8.29 9.61
N ILE A 83 -5.71 -7.04 9.99
CA ILE A 83 -6.80 -6.69 10.93
C ILE A 83 -8.15 -7.28 10.47
N ARG A 84 -8.50 -7.13 9.19
CA ARG A 84 -9.80 -7.62 8.67
C ARG A 84 -9.92 -9.13 8.69
N VAL A 85 -8.84 -9.84 8.37
CA VAL A 85 -8.86 -11.31 8.37
C VAL A 85 -8.90 -11.83 9.82
N GLU A 86 -8.16 -11.21 10.73
CA GLU A 86 -8.21 -11.54 12.16
C GLU A 86 -9.61 -11.29 12.76
N GLU A 87 -10.23 -10.15 12.42
CA GLU A 87 -11.62 -9.85 12.77
C GLU A 87 -12.61 -10.88 12.21
N TYR A 88 -12.40 -11.35 10.98
CA TYR A 88 -13.26 -12.37 10.36
C TYR A 88 -13.21 -13.71 11.11
N PHE A 89 -12.02 -14.17 11.51
CA PHE A 89 -11.88 -15.41 12.28
C PHE A 89 -12.37 -15.27 13.73
N ASN A 90 -12.48 -14.05 14.26
CA ASN A 90 -13.13 -13.66 15.51
C ASN A 90 -12.82 -14.56 16.73
N ASN A 91 -11.59 -15.08 16.80
CA ASN A 91 -11.16 -16.07 17.79
C ASN A 91 -9.77 -15.75 18.39
N GLY A 92 -9.23 -14.55 18.15
CA GLY A 92 -7.90 -14.17 18.60
C GLY A 92 -6.76 -14.80 17.80
N THR A 93 -7.03 -15.37 16.62
CA THR A 93 -5.97 -15.81 15.69
C THR A 93 -5.17 -14.60 15.24
N GLU A 94 -3.87 -14.61 15.50
CA GLU A 94 -2.94 -13.64 14.94
C GLU A 94 -2.38 -14.16 13.61
N ILE A 95 -2.40 -13.31 12.58
CA ILE A 95 -1.73 -13.62 11.31
C ILE A 95 -0.29 -13.14 11.37
N THR A 96 0.63 -14.11 11.43
CA THR A 96 2.07 -13.88 11.40
C THR A 96 2.70 -14.24 10.05
N GLN A 97 1.99 -15.02 9.23
CA GLN A 97 2.45 -15.46 7.91
C GLN A 97 1.35 -15.31 6.87
N ILE A 98 1.70 -14.89 5.65
CA ILE A 98 0.80 -14.84 4.50
C ILE A 98 1.48 -15.48 3.29
N ASN A 99 0.77 -16.40 2.62
CA ASN A 99 1.21 -16.91 1.34
C ASN A 99 0.47 -16.19 0.19
N LEU A 100 1.12 -15.22 -0.46
CA LEU A 100 0.56 -14.45 -1.58
C LEU A 100 0.51 -15.25 -2.91
N LYS A 101 0.70 -16.57 -2.87
CA LYS A 101 0.41 -17.48 -3.99
C LYS A 101 -0.91 -18.22 -3.78
N THR A 102 -1.17 -18.70 -2.57
CA THR A 102 -2.33 -19.54 -2.25
C THR A 102 -3.45 -18.76 -1.58
N ASP A 103 -3.11 -17.78 -0.75
CA ASP A 103 -4.07 -17.09 0.12
C ASP A 103 -4.56 -15.79 -0.53
N PHE A 104 -3.70 -15.12 -1.29
CA PHE A 104 -4.03 -13.92 -2.07
C PHE A 104 -3.25 -13.90 -3.39
N LYS A 105 -3.90 -14.01 -4.55
CA LYS A 105 -3.19 -13.86 -5.83
C LYS A 105 -2.92 -12.38 -6.13
N ILE A 106 -1.68 -11.94 -5.93
CA ILE A 106 -1.22 -10.59 -6.27
C ILE A 106 -0.07 -10.70 -7.27
N SER A 107 -0.28 -10.14 -8.47
CA SER A 107 0.73 -10.05 -9.54
C SER A 107 1.46 -8.72 -9.43
N VAL A 108 2.76 -8.74 -9.11
CA VAL A 108 3.57 -7.52 -8.85
C VAL A 108 4.94 -7.60 -9.53
N PRO A 109 5.43 -6.49 -10.11
CA PRO A 109 6.71 -6.46 -10.81
C PRO A 109 7.93 -6.56 -9.87
N GLN A 110 7.87 -5.97 -8.67
CA GLN A 110 8.99 -5.98 -7.72
C GLN A 110 8.58 -6.60 -6.37
N LYS A 111 8.89 -7.88 -6.20
CA LYS A 111 8.51 -8.68 -5.02
C LYS A 111 9.16 -8.21 -3.72
N HIS A 112 10.40 -7.68 -3.77
CA HIS A 112 11.17 -7.29 -2.58
C HIS A 112 10.48 -6.20 -1.74
N ILE A 113 9.83 -5.23 -2.39
CA ILE A 113 9.07 -4.15 -1.75
C ILE A 113 7.98 -4.71 -0.82
N PHE A 114 7.33 -5.78 -1.26
CA PHE A 114 6.28 -6.41 -0.49
C PHE A 114 6.85 -7.20 0.70
N PHE A 115 7.98 -7.90 0.53
CA PHE A 115 8.65 -8.57 1.66
C PHE A 115 9.05 -7.56 2.74
N GLU A 116 9.66 -6.43 2.36
CA GLU A 116 10.01 -5.36 3.30
C GLU A 116 8.78 -4.77 4.00
N ALA A 117 7.70 -4.56 3.25
CA ALA A 117 6.44 -4.06 3.79
C ALA A 117 5.78 -5.05 4.76
N GLY A 118 5.83 -6.35 4.46
CA GLY A 118 5.37 -7.42 5.35
C GLY A 118 6.14 -7.42 6.67
N LEU A 119 7.47 -7.37 6.61
CA LEU A 119 8.31 -7.29 7.81
C LEU A 119 7.96 -6.06 8.67
N LYS A 120 7.70 -4.91 8.05
CA LYS A 120 7.29 -3.68 8.77
C LYS A 120 5.95 -3.82 9.50
N CYS A 121 5.08 -4.75 9.10
CA CYS A 121 3.80 -5.00 9.77
C CYS A 121 3.76 -6.33 10.56
N GLY A 122 4.92 -6.97 10.76
CA GLY A 122 5.01 -8.23 11.52
C GLY A 122 4.40 -9.42 10.79
N ILE A 123 4.41 -9.39 9.45
CA ILE A 123 3.91 -10.45 8.58
C ILE A 123 5.07 -11.00 7.76
N GLU A 124 5.35 -12.28 7.89
CA GLU A 124 6.26 -12.98 6.99
C GLU A 124 5.50 -13.34 5.70
N ILE A 125 6.01 -12.87 4.56
CA ILE A 125 5.47 -13.25 3.25
C ILE A 125 6.20 -14.52 2.80
N LEU A 126 5.46 -15.59 2.55
CA LEU A 126 6.05 -16.89 2.24
C LEU A 126 6.38 -17.08 0.75
N SER A 127 5.54 -16.62 -0.17
CA SER A 127 5.79 -16.74 -1.61
C SER A 127 4.92 -15.82 -2.48
N PHE A 128 5.34 -15.63 -3.74
CA PHE A 128 4.59 -14.94 -4.82
C PHE A 128 4.49 -15.85 -6.04
N ASP A 129 3.41 -15.75 -6.82
CA ASP A 129 3.41 -16.23 -8.20
C ASP A 129 4.49 -15.48 -9.01
N SER A 130 5.29 -16.19 -9.80
CA SER A 130 6.11 -15.59 -10.84
C SER A 130 5.19 -15.13 -11.95
N ILE A 131 5.26 -13.84 -12.30
CA ILE A 131 4.96 -13.48 -13.68
C ILE A 131 6.11 -14.08 -14.48
N GLU A 132 5.88 -15.22 -15.12
CA GLU A 132 6.71 -15.60 -16.26
C GLU A 132 6.45 -14.53 -17.32
N THR A 133 7.35 -13.55 -17.43
CA THR A 133 7.43 -12.71 -18.61
C THR A 133 7.89 -13.62 -19.75
N CYS A 134 6.95 -14.02 -20.61
CA CYS A 134 7.24 -14.54 -21.94
C CYS A 134 7.95 -13.50 -22.80
#